data_AF-A0A820XZ17-F1
#
_entry.id   AF-A0A820XZ17-F1
#
_cell.length_a   1.000
_cell.length_b   1.000
_cell.length_c   1.000
_cell.angle_alpha   90.00
_cell.angle_beta   90.00
_cell.angle_gamma   90.00
#
_symmetry.space_group_name_H-M   'P 1'
#
loop_
_entity.id
_entity.type
_entity.pdbx_description
1 polymer ?
#
loop_
_entity_poly.entity_id
_entity_poly.type
_entity_poly.pdbx_seq_one_letter_code
_entity_poly.pdbx_strand_id
1 'polypeptide(L)'
;MPTPMFQYKRGVIRSIGHVGRIVLSPTKHIFKQITERKPMVVLQAEIDTQIEFRRTLNWFHLLAIGVGTMIGAGIFVLSGTAASNYAGPSVIVSFVLTGVIAFLSALS
;
A
#
# COMPACT_ATOMS: atom_id res chain seq x y z
N MET A 1 41.58 -14.41 49.11
CA MET A 1 40.54 -14.80 48.12
C MET A 1 39.72 -13.56 47.78
N PRO A 2 40.02 -12.78 46.71
CA PRO A 2 39.28 -11.55 46.41
C PRO A 2 38.01 -11.78 45.55
N THR A 3 36.95 -11.05 45.92
CA THR A 3 35.55 -11.16 45.51
C THR A 3 35.22 -10.72 44.05
N PRO A 4 34.16 -11.27 43.42
CA PRO A 4 33.89 -11.19 41.96
C PRO A 4 33.33 -9.84 41.44
N MET A 5 33.23 -8.80 42.26
CA MET A 5 32.53 -7.56 41.88
C MET A 5 33.28 -6.68 40.85
N PHE A 6 34.60 -6.82 40.71
CA PHE A 6 35.42 -6.01 39.81
C PHE A 6 35.39 -6.44 38.32
N GLN A 7 34.77 -7.58 38.01
CA GLN A 7 34.68 -8.08 36.62
C GLN A 7 33.41 -7.60 35.89
N TYR A 8 32.34 -7.28 36.62
CA TYR A 8 31.07 -6.85 36.00
C TYR A 8 31.18 -5.49 35.29
N LYS A 9 31.85 -4.51 35.93
CA LYS A 9 31.92 -3.13 35.40
C LYS A 9 32.76 -3.00 34.13
N ARG A 10 33.65 -3.96 33.82
CA ARG A 10 34.46 -3.96 32.59
C ARG A 10 33.73 -4.60 31.39
N GLY A 11 32.79 -5.52 31.62
CA GLY A 11 31.98 -6.13 30.56
C GLY A 11 30.92 -5.18 29.99
N VAL A 12 30.25 -4.41 30.87
CA VAL A 12 29.15 -3.50 30.48
C VAL A 12 29.65 -2.36 29.59
N ILE A 13 30.82 -1.77 29.89
CA ILE A 13 31.39 -0.66 29.12
C ILE A 13 31.78 -1.09 27.69
N ARG A 14 32.04 -2.39 27.46
CA ARG A 14 32.33 -2.93 26.13
C ARG A 14 31.07 -3.27 25.31
N SER A 15 29.94 -3.49 25.99
CA SER A 15 28.65 -3.83 25.35
C SER A 15 27.92 -2.59 24.79
N ILE A 16 28.02 -1.45 25.47
CA ILE A 16 27.42 -0.17 25.02
C ILE A 16 28.04 0.40 23.72
N GLY A 17 29.24 -0.02 23.33
CA GLY A 17 29.87 0.39 22.07
C GLY A 17 29.27 -0.25 20.80
N HIS A 18 28.46 -1.30 20.92
CA HIS A 18 27.81 -1.96 19.78
C HIS A 18 26.37 -1.45 19.53
N VAL A 19 25.72 -0.89 20.55
CA VAL A 19 24.31 -0.42 20.45
C VAL A 19 24.20 0.89 19.65
N GLY A 20 25.20 1.79 19.76
CA GLY A 20 25.21 3.07 19.05
C GLY A 20 25.32 2.96 17.52
N ARG A 21 25.71 1.79 16.99
CA ARG A 21 25.90 1.58 15.54
C ARG A 21 24.65 1.07 14.81
N ILE A 22 23.65 0.60 15.55
CA ILE A 22 22.39 0.05 14.98
C ILE A 22 21.39 1.17 14.63
N VAL A 23 21.49 2.34 15.26
CA VAL A 23 20.49 3.42 15.13
C VAL A 23 20.76 4.38 13.97
N LEU A 24 21.99 4.50 13.48
CA LEU A 24 22.38 5.58 12.54
C LEU A 24 22.52 5.17 11.07
N SER A 25 22.27 3.91 10.69
CA SER A 25 22.48 3.44 9.32
C SER A 25 21.29 3.47 8.33
N PRO A 26 20.01 3.74 8.66
CA PRO A 26 18.93 3.53 7.69
C PRO A 26 18.77 4.67 6.65
N THR A 27 19.19 5.91 6.95
CA THR A 27 18.71 7.08 6.19
C THR A 27 19.36 7.26 4.81
N LYS A 28 20.65 6.90 4.63
CA LYS A 28 21.30 7.06 3.31
C LYS A 28 20.95 5.95 2.32
N HIS A 29 20.55 4.77 2.81
CA HIS A 29 20.19 3.64 1.96
C HIS A 29 18.83 3.82 1.27
N ILE A 30 17.84 4.39 1.96
CA ILE A 30 16.49 4.61 1.41
C ILE A 30 16.55 5.61 0.24
N PHE A 31 17.33 6.69 0.37
CA PHE A 31 17.46 7.68 -0.69
C PHE A 31 18.20 7.14 -1.92
N LYS A 32 19.21 6.28 -1.70
CA LYS A 32 19.95 5.61 -2.77
C LYS A 32 19.09 4.56 -3.49
N GLN A 33 18.20 3.86 -2.78
CA GLN A 33 17.27 2.88 -3.37
C GLN A 33 16.14 3.51 -4.19
N ILE A 34 15.75 4.76 -3.91
CA ILE A 34 14.76 5.49 -4.71
C ILE A 34 15.38 6.00 -6.02
N THR A 35 16.68 6.32 -6.02
CA THR A 35 17.41 6.80 -7.21
C THR A 35 18.08 5.67 -8.01
N GLU A 36 18.35 4.51 -7.39
CA GLU A 36 18.70 3.29 -8.12
C GLU A 36 17.44 2.74 -8.79
N ARG A 37 17.12 3.24 -9.99
CA ARG A 37 16.30 2.49 -10.92
C ARG A 37 16.98 1.13 -11.07
N LYS A 38 16.32 0.07 -10.58
CA LYS A 38 16.74 -1.31 -10.86
C LYS A 38 17.01 -1.39 -12.37
N PRO A 39 18.22 -1.75 -12.82
CA PRO A 39 18.53 -1.79 -14.24
C PRO A 39 17.57 -2.79 -14.91
N MET A 40 17.05 -2.42 -16.09
CA MET A 40 16.03 -3.19 -16.83
C MET A 40 16.44 -4.62 -17.18
N VAL A 41 17.70 -4.99 -16.94
CA VAL A 41 18.28 -6.32 -17.16
C VAL A 41 17.90 -7.31 -16.05
N VAL A 42 17.55 -6.85 -14.83
CA VAL A 42 17.08 -7.72 -13.73
C VAL A 42 15.60 -8.09 -13.91
N LEU A 43 14.83 -7.34 -14.70
CA LEU A 43 13.43 -7.69 -14.99
C LEU A 43 13.30 -8.92 -15.88
N GLN A 44 14.23 -9.16 -16.83
CA GLN A 44 14.06 -10.27 -17.75
C GLN A 44 14.31 -11.63 -17.10
N ALA A 45 15.22 -11.71 -16.10
CA ALA A 45 15.50 -12.97 -15.37
C ALA A 45 14.41 -13.31 -14.33
N GLU A 46 13.73 -12.30 -13.75
CA GLU A 46 12.66 -12.52 -12.77
C GLU A 46 11.27 -12.67 -13.44
N ILE A 47 11.06 -12.09 -14.62
CA ILE A 47 9.88 -12.38 -15.46
C ILE A 47 9.94 -13.82 -16.00
N ASP A 48 11.14 -14.34 -16.30
CA ASP A 48 11.34 -15.75 -16.67
C ASP A 48 11.15 -16.68 -15.46
N THR A 49 11.54 -16.23 -14.27
CA THR A 49 11.30 -16.94 -13.01
C THR A 49 9.91 -16.57 -12.48
N GLN A 50 8.86 -16.92 -13.24
CA GLN A 50 7.43 -16.93 -12.88
C GLN A 50 7.18 -16.48 -11.42
N ILE A 51 7.18 -15.17 -11.15
CA ILE A 51 6.79 -14.67 -9.83
C ILE A 51 5.29 -14.93 -9.74
N GLU A 52 4.93 -16.11 -9.27
CA GLU A 52 3.55 -16.53 -9.16
C GLU A 52 2.93 -15.74 -8.01
N PHE A 53 2.18 -14.70 -8.37
CA PHE A 53 1.42 -13.94 -7.39
C PHE A 53 0.44 -14.90 -6.71
N ARG A 54 0.68 -15.20 -5.43
CA ARG A 54 -0.29 -15.95 -4.63
C ARG A 54 -1.62 -15.20 -4.68
N ARG A 55 -2.63 -15.82 -5.29
CA ARG A 55 -4.01 -15.31 -5.33
C ARG A 55 -4.61 -15.33 -3.93
N THR A 56 -4.21 -14.35 -3.13
CA THR A 56 -4.69 -14.09 -1.76
C THR A 56 -5.84 -13.09 -1.75
N LEU A 57 -6.20 -12.55 -2.91
CA LEU A 57 -7.27 -11.58 -3.05
C LEU A 57 -8.61 -12.30 -3.05
N ASN A 58 -9.21 -12.37 -1.87
CA ASN A 58 -10.55 -12.88 -1.69
C ASN A 58 -11.57 -11.96 -2.39
N TRP A 59 -12.76 -12.46 -2.70
CA TRP A 59 -13.83 -11.71 -3.35
C TRP A 59 -14.16 -10.39 -2.65
N PHE A 60 -14.09 -10.37 -1.31
CA PHE A 60 -14.27 -9.14 -0.53
C PHE A 60 -13.18 -8.09 -0.78
N HIS A 61 -11.93 -8.49 -0.96
CA HIS A 61 -10.84 -7.55 -1.25
C HIS A 61 -10.99 -6.97 -2.66
N LEU A 62 -11.36 -7.80 -3.64
CA LEU A 62 -11.65 -7.35 -5.00
C LEU A 62 -12.80 -6.33 -5.03
N LEU A 63 -13.89 -6.63 -4.32
CA LEU A 63 -15.07 -5.78 -4.25
C LEU A 63 -14.77 -4.46 -3.52
N ALA A 64 -14.01 -4.51 -2.42
CA ALA A 64 -13.59 -3.31 -1.70
C ALA A 64 -12.71 -2.38 -2.56
N ILE A 65 -11.77 -2.94 -3.33
CA ILE A 65 -10.93 -2.16 -4.24
C ILE A 65 -11.78 -1.55 -5.36
N GLY A 66 -12.69 -2.32 -5.97
CA GLY A 66 -13.58 -1.84 -7.02
C GLY A 66 -14.54 -0.73 -6.56
N VAL A 67 -15.23 -0.93 -5.43
CA VAL A 67 -16.16 0.06 -4.88
C VAL A 67 -15.40 1.31 -4.38
N GLY A 68 -14.26 1.12 -3.73
CA GLY A 68 -13.43 2.23 -3.25
C GLY A 68 -12.92 3.10 -4.40
N THR A 69 -12.48 2.50 -5.50
CA THR A 69 -12.04 3.25 -6.69
C THR A 69 -13.20 3.93 -7.41
N MET A 70 -14.36 3.29 -7.58
CA MET A 70 -15.53 3.92 -8.21
C MET A 70 -16.02 5.13 -7.40
N ILE A 71 -16.14 5.00 -6.08
CA ILE A 71 -16.61 6.09 -5.21
C ILE A 71 -15.56 7.19 -5.13
N GLY A 72 -14.29 6.83 -4.93
CA GLY A 72 -13.18 7.76 -4.75
C GLY A 72 -12.76 8.52 -6.02
N ALA A 73 -12.93 7.93 -7.20
CA ALA A 73 -12.54 8.56 -8.46
C ALA A 73 -13.52 9.64 -8.95
N GLY A 74 -14.78 9.64 -8.50
CA GLY A 74 -15.71 10.65 -9.05
C GLY A 74 -17.09 10.82 -8.45
N ILE A 75 -17.70 9.82 -7.80
CA ILE A 75 -19.16 9.93 -7.52
C ILE A 75 -19.51 11.07 -6.57
N PHE A 76 -18.65 11.41 -5.60
CA PHE A 76 -18.90 12.49 -4.65
C PHE A 76 -18.89 13.88 -5.29
N VAL A 77 -18.05 14.11 -6.29
CA VAL A 77 -17.96 15.42 -6.97
C VAL A 77 -19.01 15.52 -8.07
N LEU A 78 -19.16 14.45 -8.86
CA LEU A 78 -20.02 14.44 -10.03
C LEU A 78 -21.51 14.41 -9.66
N SER A 79 -21.88 13.76 -8.55
CA SER A 79 -23.27 13.75 -8.09
C SER A 79 -23.75 15.13 -7.62
N GLY A 80 -22.88 15.94 -7.00
CA GLY A 80 -23.23 17.30 -6.55
C GLY A 80 -23.52 18.24 -7.71
N THR A 81 -22.66 18.24 -8.74
CA THR A 81 -22.90 19.05 -9.94
C THR A 81 -24.08 18.54 -10.75
N ALA A 82 -24.30 17.22 -10.79
CA ALA A 82 -25.44 16.63 -11.48
C ALA A 82 -26.79 16.93 -10.80
N ALA A 83 -26.82 16.90 -9.46
CA ALA A 83 -27.98 17.29 -8.69
C ALA A 83 -28.29 18.79 -8.87
N SER A 84 -27.27 19.65 -8.84
CA SER A 84 -27.50 21.10 -8.94
C SER A 84 -27.90 21.57 -10.35
N ASN A 85 -27.33 20.99 -11.41
CA ASN A 85 -27.45 21.54 -12.77
C ASN A 85 -28.38 20.75 -13.70
N TYR A 86 -28.62 19.46 -13.43
CA TYR A 86 -29.37 18.61 -14.37
C TYR A 86 -30.65 18.03 -13.77
N ALA A 87 -30.60 17.37 -12.60
CA ALA A 87 -31.72 16.55 -12.14
C ALA A 87 -32.44 17.06 -10.88
N GLY A 88 -31.82 17.91 -10.06
CA GLY A 88 -32.40 18.35 -8.80
C GLY A 88 -32.72 17.15 -7.87
N PRO A 89 -33.89 17.13 -7.21
CA PRO A 89 -34.30 16.01 -6.34
C PRO A 89 -34.42 14.67 -7.08
N SER A 90 -34.57 14.67 -8.42
CA SER A 90 -34.77 13.46 -9.20
C SER A 90 -33.49 12.70 -9.56
N VAL A 91 -32.31 13.22 -9.19
CA VAL A 91 -30.99 12.60 -9.46
C VAL A 91 -30.89 11.16 -8.95
N ILE A 92 -31.60 10.84 -7.87
CA ILE A 92 -31.66 9.49 -7.28
C ILE A 92 -32.25 8.50 -8.29
N VAL A 93 -33.29 8.89 -9.02
CA VAL A 93 -33.93 8.02 -10.04
C VAL A 93 -32.95 7.72 -11.17
N SER A 94 -32.17 8.72 -11.61
CA SER A 94 -31.13 8.54 -12.63
C SER A 94 -30.06 7.56 -12.17
N PHE A 95 -29.55 7.70 -10.93
CA PHE A 95 -28.54 6.80 -10.39
C PHE A 95 -29.05 5.35 -10.25
N VAL A 96 -30.31 5.16 -9.85
CA VAL A 96 -30.92 3.82 -9.78
C VAL A 96 -30.97 3.19 -11.17
N LEU A 97 -31.40 3.94 -12.19
CA LEU A 97 -31.47 3.44 -13.56
C LEU A 97 -30.09 3.07 -14.11
N THR A 98 -29.08 3.93 -13.90
CA THR A 98 -27.69 3.65 -14.27
C THR A 98 -27.16 2.41 -13.55
N GLY A 99 -27.47 2.23 -12.27
CA GLY A 99 -27.07 1.05 -11.50
C GLY A 99 -27.63 -0.25 -12.09
N VAL A 100 -28.90 -0.25 -12.51
CA VAL A 100 -29.53 -1.41 -13.17
C VAL A 100 -28.84 -1.73 -14.50
N ILE A 101 -28.57 -0.72 -15.32
CA ILE A 101 -27.87 -0.89 -16.61
C ILE A 101 -26.45 -1.43 -16.40
N ALA A 102 -25.70 -0.88 -15.44
CA ALA A 102 -24.37 -1.33 -15.11
C ALA A 102 -24.37 -2.78 -14.58
N PHE A 103 -25.37 -3.15 -13.78
CA PHE A 103 -25.54 -4.53 -13.31
C PHE A 103 -25.81 -5.50 -14.45
N LEU A 104 -26.72 -5.15 -15.37
CA LEU A 104 -26.98 -5.94 -16.58
C LEU A 104 -25.71 -6.09 -17.43
N SER A 105 -24.93 -5.02 -17.60
CA SER A 105 -23.66 -5.04 -18.35
C SER A 105 -22.58 -5.87 -17.68
N ALA A 106 -22.60 -6.01 -16.35
CA ALA A 106 -21.65 -6.86 -15.63
C ALA A 106 -22.05 -8.34 -15.69
N LEU A 107 -23.33 -8.64 -15.95
CA LEU A 107 -23.86 -9.99 -16.06
C LEU A 107 -23.78 -10.56 -17.48
N SER A 108 -23.74 -9.70 -18.51
CA SER A 108 -23.58 -10.04 -19.93
C SER A 108 -22.13 -10.31 -20.30
#